data_AF-A0A3C0GKT2-F1
#
_entry.id   AF-A0A3C0GKT2-F1
#
_cell.length_a   1.000
_cell.length_b   1.000
_cell.length_c   1.000
_cell.angle_alpha   90.00
_cell.angle_beta   90.00
_cell.angle_gamma   90.00
#
_symmetry.space_group_name_H-M   'P 1'
#
loop_
_entity.id
_entity.type
_entity.pdbx_description
1 polymer ?
#
loop_
_entity_poly.entity_id
_entity_poly.type
_entity_poly.pdbx_seq_one_letter_code
_entity_poly.pdbx_strand_id
1 'polypeptide(L)'
;MEKRNDPKDAWLLDAEVRTKIDHIKGRWEVSLVFVNTADPNQLLIRKIGDYRTKRLAEIYASHMQQTAAKDIRGTQKVDKDAYNFDKN
;
A
#
# COMPACT_ATOMS: atom_id res chain seq x y z
N MET A 1 -17.50 3.15 -8.18
CA MET A 1 -16.11 2.69 -8.38
C MET A 1 -15.29 3.91 -8.76
N GLU A 2 -14.57 4.48 -7.81
CA GLU A 2 -13.78 5.69 -8.03
C GLU A 2 -12.62 5.38 -8.98
N LYS A 3 -12.45 6.20 -10.02
CA LYS A 3 -11.51 5.94 -11.13
C LYS A 3 -10.09 5.89 -10.56
N ARG A 4 -9.47 4.70 -10.59
CA ARG A 4 -8.17 4.42 -9.96
C ARG A 4 -6.95 5.01 -10.68
N ASN A 5 -7.13 5.62 -11.86
CA ASN A 5 -6.02 6.06 -12.70
C ASN A 5 -6.24 7.50 -13.19
N ASP A 6 -6.09 8.48 -12.30
CA ASP A 6 -5.77 9.84 -12.73
C ASP A 6 -4.25 9.88 -13.03
N PRO A 7 -3.78 10.43 -14.16
CA PRO A 7 -2.35 10.47 -14.48
C PRO A 7 -1.49 11.23 -13.45
N LYS A 8 -2.13 12.03 -12.58
CA LYS A 8 -1.49 12.69 -11.43
C LYS A 8 -1.12 11.74 -10.29
N ASP A 9 -1.60 10.50 -10.29
CA ASP A 9 -1.35 9.50 -9.27
C ASP A 9 -0.23 8.52 -9.64
N ALA A 10 0.43 8.70 -10.78
CA ALA A 10 1.52 7.82 -11.24
C ALA A 10 2.68 7.73 -10.23
N TRP A 11 2.96 8.80 -9.49
CA TRP A 11 4.00 8.85 -8.46
C TRP A 11 3.69 7.96 -7.24
N LEU A 12 2.43 7.59 -7.01
CA LEU A 12 2.06 6.67 -5.93
C LEU A 12 2.66 5.27 -6.12
N LEU A 13 3.06 4.92 -7.34
CA LEU A 13 3.71 3.66 -7.66
C LEU A 13 5.15 3.59 -7.10
N ASP A 14 5.84 4.73 -7.08
CA ASP A 14 7.23 4.83 -6.62
C ASP A 14 7.32 5.48 -5.23
N ALA A 15 6.18 5.75 -4.60
CA ALA A 15 6.09 6.37 -3.29
C ALA A 15 6.46 5.38 -2.18
N GLU A 16 7.24 5.85 -1.21
CA GLU A 16 7.49 5.11 0.03
C GLU A 16 6.22 5.13 0.89
N VAL A 17 5.75 3.95 1.31
CA VAL A 17 4.56 3.81 2.15
C VAL A 17 4.95 3.61 3.60
N ARG A 18 4.51 4.52 4.47
CA ARG A 18 4.64 4.43 5.93
C ARG A 18 3.28 4.32 6.59
N THR A 19 3.24 3.70 7.77
CA THR A 19 2.03 3.61 8.58
C THR A 19 2.11 4.60 9.74
N LYS A 20 0.99 5.26 10.04
CA LYS A 20 0.83 6.12 11.20
C LYS A 20 -0.35 5.62 12.02
N ILE A 21 -0.13 5.50 13.33
CA ILE A 21 -1.16 5.08 14.28
C ILE A 21 -1.34 6.20 15.31
N ASP A 22 -2.51 6.82 15.32
CA ASP A 22 -2.85 7.91 16.23
C ASP A 22 -4.02 7.53 17.14
N HIS A 23 -3.99 7.98 18.39
CA HIS A 23 -5.11 7.79 19.32
C HIS A 23 -6.03 9.01 19.29
N ILE A 24 -7.21 8.85 18.68
CA ILE A 24 -8.17 9.93 18.44
C ILE A 24 -9.53 9.52 19.03
N LYS A 25 -10.07 10.32 19.95
CA LYS A 25 -11.41 10.13 20.55
C LYS A 25 -11.63 8.70 21.12
N GLY A 26 -10.62 8.11 21.76
CA GLY A 26 -10.72 6.77 22.34
C GLY A 26 -10.62 5.62 21.34
N ARG A 27 -10.25 5.92 20.09
CA ARG A 27 -10.04 4.95 19.00
C ARG A 27 -8.62 5.10 18.45
N TRP A 28 -8.08 4.00 17.96
CA TRP A 28 -6.77 3.96 17.32
C TRP A 28 -6.96 4.05 15.82
N GLU A 29 -6.67 5.20 15.26
CA GLU A 29 -6.77 5.47 13.83
C GLU A 29 -5.48 5.06 13.12
N VAL A 30 -5.61 4.26 12.06
CA VAL A 30 -4.48 3.87 11.20
C VAL A 30 -4.59 4.60 9.88
N SER A 31 -3.52 5.29 9.52
CA SER A 31 -3.37 5.98 8.25
C SER A 31 -2.13 5.49 7.51
N LEU A 32 -2.22 5.37 6.19
CA LEU A 32 -1.08 5.22 5.31
C LEU A 32 -0.60 6.59 4.85
N VAL A 33 0.70 6.79 4.93
CA VAL A 33 1.40 7.98 4.45
C VAL A 33 2.24 7.54 3.26
N PHE A 34 1.88 8.04 2.08
CA PHE A 34 2.64 7.86 0.85
C PHE A 34 3.55 9.08 0.70
N VAL A 35 4.85 8.84 0.63
CA VAL A 35 5.87 9.86 0.46
C VAL A 35 6.45 9.72 -0.94
N ASN A 36 6.36 10.75 -1.77
CA ASN A 36 7.03 10.73 -3.06
C ASN A 36 8.55 10.73 -2.83
N THR A 37 9.23 9.71 -3.37
CA THR A 37 10.68 9.55 -3.25
C THR A 37 11.46 10.57 -4.08
N ALA A 38 10.84 11.13 -5.14
CA ALA A 38 11.43 12.16 -5.99
C ALA A 38 11.20 13.59 -5.45
N ASP A 39 10.08 13.85 -4.78
CA ASP A 39 9.79 15.14 -4.13
C ASP A 39 9.20 14.92 -2.73
N PRO A 40 10.01 15.03 -1.66
CA PRO A 40 9.56 14.78 -0.29
C PRO A 40 8.43 15.69 0.19
N ASN A 41 8.15 16.82 -0.49
CA ASN A 41 7.04 17.70 -0.16
C ASN A 41 5.69 17.15 -0.64
N GLN A 42 5.70 16.20 -1.57
CA GLN A 42 4.51 15.57 -2.09
C GLN A 42 4.15 14.34 -1.24
N LEU A 43 3.19 14.56 -0.34
CA LEU A 43 2.70 13.59 0.62
C LEU A 43 1.22 13.32 0.39
N LEU A 44 0.81 12.05 0.47
CA LEU A 44 -0.61 11.68 0.51
C LEU A 44 -0.88 10.87 1.77
N ILE A 45 -1.86 11.31 2.56
CA ILE A 45 -2.30 10.59 3.76
C ILE A 45 -3.67 10.00 3.48
N ARG A 46 -3.81 8.69 3.66
CA ARG A 46 -5.09 7.97 3.55
C ARG A 46 -5.40 7.24 4.84
N LYS A 47 -6.51 7.60 5.45
CA LYS A 47 -7.07 6.86 6.59
C LYS A 47 -7.59 5.49 6.12
N ILE A 48 -7.14 4.43 6.77
CA ILE A 48 -7.53 3.05 6.46
C ILE A 48 -8.66 2.58 7.37
N GLY A 49 -8.62 2.96 8.64
CA GLY A 49 -9.64 2.56 9.60
C GLY A 49 -9.36 3.03 11.02
N ASP A 50 -10.34 2.83 11.89
CA ASP A 50 -10.25 3.05 13.32
C ASP A 50 -10.50 1.74 14.09
N TYR A 51 -9.72 1.54 15.15
CA TYR A 51 -9.71 0.29 15.91
C TYR A 51 -9.87 0.55 17.40
N ARG A 52 -10.42 -0.44 18.11
CA ARG A 52 -10.70 -0.32 19.55
C ARG A 52 -9.46 -0.43 20.42
N THR A 53 -8.41 -1.10 19.96
CA THR A 53 -7.19 -1.34 20.74
C THR A 53 -5.94 -1.05 19.91
N LYS A 54 -4.87 -0.62 20.58
CA LYS A 54 -3.58 -0.32 19.95
C LYS A 54 -3.02 -1.54 19.22
N ARG A 55 -3.05 -2.70 19.87
CA ARG A 55 -2.53 -3.95 19.30
C ARG A 55 -3.22 -4.33 17.99
N LEU A 56 -4.53 -4.11 17.89
CA LEU A 56 -5.29 -4.42 16.68
C LEU A 56 -4.94 -3.43 15.55
N ALA A 57 -4.77 -2.15 15.89
CA ALA A 57 -4.27 -1.14 14.96
C ALA A 57 -2.85 -1.47 14.45
N GLU A 58 -1.94 -1.92 15.32
CA GLU A 58 -0.57 -2.32 14.96
C GLU A 58 -0.54 -3.52 14.01
N ILE A 59 -1.35 -4.55 14.27
CA ILE A 59 -1.47 -5.72 13.39
C ILE A 59 -1.96 -5.27 12.01
N TYR A 60 -3.02 -4.47 11.96
CA TYR A 60 -3.55 -3.97 10.69
C TYR A 60 -2.56 -3.07 9.95
N ALA A 61 -1.86 -2.18 10.66
CA ALA A 61 -0.82 -1.35 10.09
C ALA A 61 0.29 -2.21 9.46
N SER A 62 0.81 -3.21 10.19
CA SER A 62 1.85 -4.12 9.70
C SER A 62 1.39 -4.89 8.44
N HIS A 63 0.18 -5.44 8.46
CA HIS A 63 -0.39 -6.14 7.29
C HIS A 63 -0.54 -5.21 6.08
N MET A 64 -0.99 -3.97 6.29
CA MET A 64 -1.17 -3.00 5.22
C MET A 64 0.17 -2.52 4.65
N GLN A 65 1.17 -2.30 5.51
CA GLN A 65 2.52 -1.96 5.07
C GLN A 65 3.13 -3.10 4.24
N GLN A 66 2.96 -4.35 4.66
CA GLN A 66 3.40 -5.51 3.88
C GLN A 66 2.65 -5.64 2.55
N THR A 67 1.35 -5.38 2.54
CA THR A 67 0.54 -5.41 1.30
C THR A 67 0.96 -4.30 0.34
N ALA A 68 1.30 -3.12 0.84
CA ALA A 68 1.77 -2.01 0.04
C ALA A 68 3.21 -2.21 -0.46
N ALA A 69 4.08 -2.81 0.35
CA ALA A 69 5.46 -3.15 -0.03
C ALA A 69 5.54 -4.34 -0.99
N LYS A 70 4.54 -5.24 -0.95
CA LYS A 70 4.34 -6.26 -1.98
C LYS A 70 3.90 -5.56 -3.26
N ASP A 71 4.89 -5.11 -4.02
CA ASP A 71 4.73 -4.56 -5.36
C ASP A 71 3.70 -5.37 -6.16
N ILE A 72 2.68 -4.70 -6.69
CA ILE A 72 1.63 -5.29 -7.54
C ILE A 72 2.26 -5.93 -8.79
N ARG A 73 3.47 -5.51 -9.19
CA ARG A 73 4.26 -6.10 -10.29
C ARG A 73 4.86 -7.47 -9.94
N GLY A 74 4.96 -7.81 -8.65
CA GLY A 74 5.65 -9.00 -8.13
C GLY A 74 4.81 -10.27 -8.01
N THR A 75 3.53 -10.24 -8.40
CA THR A 75 2.81 -11.49 -8.73
C THR A 75 2.60 -11.52 -10.23
N GLN A 76 3.70 -11.50 -10.99
CA GLN A 76 3.67 -12.00 -12.36
C GLN A 76 3.16 -13.44 -12.22
N LYS A 77 1.88 -13.67 -12.54
CA LYS A 77 1.37 -15.03 -12.73
C LYS A 77 2.23 -15.59 -13.85
N VAL A 78 3.28 -16.32 -13.49
CA VAL A 78 3.91 -17.27 -14.40
C VAL A 78 2.79 -18.24 -14.72
N ASP A 79 2.19 -18.04 -15.88
CA ASP A 79 1.28 -19.03 -16.44
C ASP A 79 2.06 -20.34 -16.49
N LYS A 80 1.47 -21.41 -15.96
CA LYS A 80 2.18 -22.69 -15.85
C LYS A 80 2.54 -23.22 -17.25
N ASP A 81 1.81 -22.73 -18.26
CA ASP A 81 1.94 -23.06 -19.67
C ASP A 81 2.84 -22.06 -20.45
N ALA A 82 3.44 -21.05 -19.79
CA ALA A 82 4.32 -20.09 -20.45
C ALA A 82 5.68 -20.69 -20.90
N TYR A 83 5.99 -21.91 -20.45
CA TYR A 83 7.18 -22.65 -20.84
C TYR A 83 6.82 -23.76 -21.82
N ASN A 84 6.50 -23.40 -23.06
CA ASN A 84 6.55 -24.38 -24.14
C ASN A 84 8.01 -24.55 -24.59
N PHE A 85 8.76 -25.39 -23.88
CA PHE A 85 10.07 -25.86 -24.36
C PHE A 85 9.88 -26.90 -25.48
N ASP A 86 9.16 -26.54 -26.54
CA ASP A 86 9.15 -27.31 -27.78
C ASP A 86 10.28 -26.81 -28.67
N LYS A 87 11.39 -27.54 -28.65
CA LYS A 87 12.32 -27.63 -29.78
C LYS A 87 12.79 -29.06 -29.91
N ASN A 88 12.03 -29.79 -30.74
CA ASN A 88 12.49 -30.78 -31.74
C ASN A 88 13.41 -31.92 -31.26
#